data_AF-A0A058ZQM7-F1
#
_entry.id   AF-A0A058ZQM7-F1
#
_cell.length_a   1.000
_cell.length_b   1.000
_cell.length_c   1.000
_cell.angle_alpha   90.00
_cell.angle_beta   90.00
_cell.angle_gamma   90.00
#
_symmetry.space_group_name_H-M   'P 1'
#
loop_
_entity.id
_entity.type
_entity.pdbx_description
1 polymer ?
#
loop_
_entity_poly.entity_id
_entity_poly.type
_entity_poly.pdbx_seq_one_letter_code
_entity_poly.pdbx_strand_id
1 'polypeptide(L)'
;MDHATLGRVRAVPHKDAALSPKIGLPTGTIILTLDGALPVEYLCAGDLVITRAGARVLRDLTPCRSGDFRLEFDQPEVIYADGQQLCSDSCQPH
;
A
#
# COMPACT_ATOMS: atom_id res chain seq x y z
N MET A 1 12.17 33.83 18.86
CA MET A 1 11.85 33.72 17.43
C MET A 1 12.34 32.37 16.96
N ASP A 2 11.53 31.39 17.32
CA ASP A 2 11.61 29.96 17.11
C ASP A 2 10.96 29.62 15.78
N HIS A 3 11.70 28.98 14.87
CA HIS A 3 11.16 28.29 13.70
C HIS A 3 11.76 26.89 13.67
N ALA A 4 11.33 26.05 14.61
CA ALA A 4 11.61 24.62 14.62
C ALA A 4 10.71 23.92 13.58
N THR A 5 11.15 23.86 12.32
CA THR A 5 10.51 22.98 11.32
C THR A 5 11.12 21.58 11.46
N LEU A 6 10.56 20.81 12.40
CA LEU A 6 10.85 19.39 12.59
C LEU A 6 10.23 18.58 11.45
N GLY A 7 10.92 18.52 10.31
CA GLY A 7 10.71 17.48 9.30
C GLY A 7 11.38 16.17 9.74
N ARG A 8 10.94 15.58 10.85
CA ARG A 8 11.43 14.26 11.27
C ARG A 8 10.74 13.21 10.38
N VAL A 9 11.31 12.97 9.21
CA VAL A 9 11.03 11.74 8.45
C VAL A 9 11.56 10.59 9.31
N ARG A 10 10.67 9.89 10.01
CA ARG A 10 11.00 8.60 10.59
C ARG A 10 11.23 7.65 9.43
N ALA A 11 12.48 7.54 8.98
CA ALA A 11 12.90 6.40 8.20
C ALA A 11 12.74 5.16 9.09
N VAL A 12 11.62 4.46 8.91
CA VAL A 12 11.41 3.13 9.46
C VAL A 12 12.46 2.20 8.85
N PRO A 13 13.08 1.33 9.66
CA PRO A 13 14.27 0.58 9.28
C PRO A 13 13.98 -0.34 8.10
N HIS A 14 14.80 -0.20 7.06
CA HIS A 14 14.87 -1.08 5.89
C HIS A 14 15.54 -2.40 6.28
N LYS A 15 14.83 -3.24 7.04
CA LYS A 15 15.31 -4.56 7.41
C LYS A 15 14.50 -5.63 6.68
N ASP A 16 15.20 -6.27 5.74
CA ASP A 16 14.86 -7.50 5.02
C ASP A 16 13.87 -7.36 3.86
N ALA A 17 14.45 -7.40 2.66
CA ALA A 17 13.79 -7.90 1.46
C ALA A 17 13.36 -9.36 1.70
N ALA A 18 12.12 -9.69 1.33
CA ALA A 18 11.51 -11.03 1.35
C ALA A 18 10.82 -11.49 2.63
N LEU A 19 10.23 -10.57 3.40
CA LEU A 19 9.07 -10.93 4.21
C LEU A 19 7.84 -10.78 3.31
N SER A 20 7.03 -11.84 3.23
CA SER A 20 5.70 -11.87 2.64
C SER A 20 4.66 -11.58 3.75
N PRO A 21 4.43 -10.31 4.14
CA PRO A 21 3.31 -9.99 4.98
C PRO A 21 2.04 -10.04 4.14
N LYS A 22 0.96 -10.59 4.72
CA LYS A 22 -0.38 -10.17 4.35
C LYS A 22 -0.45 -8.67 4.64
N ILE A 23 -0.19 -7.84 3.64
CA ILE A 23 -0.07 -6.39 3.81
C ILE A 23 -1.44 -5.86 4.24
N GLY A 24 -1.54 -5.49 5.51
CA GLY A 24 -2.56 -4.59 6.01
C GLY A 24 -1.99 -3.18 5.94
N LEU A 25 -2.60 -2.33 5.12
CA LEU A 25 -2.23 -0.92 4.99
C LEU A 25 -3.03 -0.12 6.02
N PRO A 26 -2.40 0.54 7.00
CA PRO A 26 -3.15 1.34 7.96
C PRO A 26 -3.92 2.45 7.26
N THR A 27 -5.05 2.86 7.84
CA THR A 27 -5.79 4.06 7.41
C THR A 27 -4.85 5.25 7.22
N GLY A 28 -5.08 6.04 6.16
CA GLY A 28 -4.21 7.16 5.80
C GLY A 28 -2.96 6.78 5.00
N THR A 29 -2.68 5.49 4.75
CA THR A 29 -1.62 5.10 3.81
C THR A 29 -1.93 5.63 2.41
N ILE A 30 -1.02 6.39 1.83
CA ILE A 30 -1.18 6.97 0.50
C ILE A 30 -0.77 5.95 -0.56
N ILE A 31 -1.70 5.60 -1.44
CA ILE A 31 -1.52 4.67 -2.55
C ILE A 31 -1.47 5.45 -3.85
N LEU A 32 -0.50 5.14 -4.71
CA LEU A 32 -0.49 5.68 -6.05
C LEU A 32 -1.51 4.96 -6.92
N THR A 33 -2.42 5.71 -7.52
CA THR A 33 -3.37 5.26 -8.53
C THR A 33 -3.22 6.10 -9.81
N LEU A 34 -3.94 5.72 -10.87
CA LEU A 34 -4.01 6.55 -12.08
C LEU A 34 -4.71 7.89 -11.87
N ASP A 35 -5.63 7.98 -10.91
CA ASP A 35 -6.31 9.23 -10.58
C ASP A 35 -5.42 10.15 -9.73
N GLY A 36 -4.51 9.55 -8.94
CA GLY A 36 -3.51 10.26 -8.16
C GLY A 36 -3.10 9.50 -6.91
N ALA A 37 -2.45 10.21 -6.00
CA ALA A 37 -2.06 9.68 -4.70
C ALA A 37 -3.27 9.74 -3.74
N LEU A 38 -3.99 8.62 -3.61
CA LEU A 38 -5.21 8.51 -2.83
C LEU A 38 -4.98 7.74 -1.54
N PRO A 39 -5.61 8.11 -0.42
CA PRO A 39 -5.54 7.31 0.79
C PRO A 39 -6.24 5.97 0.59
N VAL A 40 -5.74 4.92 1.23
CA VAL A 40 -6.27 3.55 1.08
C VAL A 40 -7.77 3.42 1.39
N GLU A 41 -8.29 4.23 2.30
CA GLU A 41 -9.71 4.24 2.68
C GLU A 41 -10.63 4.85 1.60
N TYR A 42 -10.07 5.57 0.62
CA TYR A 42 -10.80 6.14 -0.51
C TYR A 42 -10.79 5.21 -1.74
N LEU A 43 -9.94 4.18 -1.74
CA LEU A 43 -9.88 3.23 -2.84
C LEU A 43 -11.08 2.29 -2.83
N CYS A 44 -11.58 1.96 -4.01
CA CYS A 44 -12.64 1.00 -4.20
C CYS A 44 -12.22 -0.15 -5.11
N ALA A 45 -12.91 -1.29 -5.00
CA ALA A 45 -12.77 -2.36 -5.99
C ALA A 45 -13.08 -1.81 -7.39
N GLY A 46 -12.16 -2.04 -8.34
CA GLY A 46 -12.18 -1.45 -9.67
C GLY A 46 -11.14 -0.33 -9.89
N ASP A 47 -10.57 0.23 -8.82
CA ASP A 47 -9.54 1.28 -8.95
C ASP A 47 -8.24 0.77 -9.57
N LEU A 48 -7.56 1.64 -10.31
CA LEU A 48 -6.31 1.33 -10.98
C LEU A 48 -5.12 1.78 -10.12
N VAL A 49 -4.61 0.86 -9.32
CA VAL A 49 -3.45 1.04 -8.45
C VAL A 49 -2.17 0.89 -9.26
N ILE A 50 -1.24 1.84 -9.11
CA ILE A 50 0.07 1.77 -9.76
C ILE A 50 0.97 0.81 -9.00
N THR A 51 1.38 -0.25 -9.69
CA THR A 51 2.37 -1.23 -9.24
C THR A 51 3.65 -1.08 -10.06
N ARG A 52 4.69 -1.82 -9.68
CA ARG A 52 5.95 -1.89 -10.43
C ARG A 52 5.77 -2.37 -11.88
N ALA A 53 4.79 -3.24 -12.15
CA ALA A 53 4.53 -3.75 -13.48
C ALA A 53 3.58 -2.88 -14.31
N GLY A 54 3.00 -1.84 -13.71
CA GLY A 54 2.04 -0.94 -14.33
C GLY A 54 0.79 -0.72 -13.46
N ALA A 55 -0.24 -0.08 -14.02
CA ALA A 55 -1.50 0.07 -13.31
C ALA A 55 -2.29 -1.26 -13.31
N ARG A 56 -2.76 -1.67 -12.12
CA ARG A 56 -3.54 -2.90 -11.91
C ARG A 56 -4.85 -2.60 -11.22
N VAL A 57 -5.89 -3.31 -11.65
CA VAL A 57 -7.22 -3.21 -11.07
C VAL A 57 -7.21 -3.84 -9.69
N LEU A 58 -7.60 -3.07 -8.69
CA LEU A 58 -7.89 -3.52 -7.34
C LEU A 58 -9.14 -4.39 -7.39
N ARG A 59 -9.03 -5.68 -7.02
CA ARG A 59 -10.17 -6.59 -7.04
C ARG A 59 -11.07 -6.43 -5.83
N ASP A 60 -10.46 -6.30 -4.67
CA ASP A 60 -11.17 -6.16 -3.41
C ASP A 60 -10.35 -5.33 -2.43
N LEU A 61 -11.05 -4.64 -1.52
CA LEU A 61 -10.48 -3.88 -0.43
C LEU A 61 -11.15 -4.29 0.87
N THR A 62 -10.50 -5.18 1.62
CA THR A 62 -11.06 -5.71 2.86
C THR A 62 -10.44 -5.00 4.08
N PRO A 63 -11.21 -4.24 4.88
CA PRO A 63 -10.74 -3.73 6.16
C PRO A 63 -10.61 -4.86 7.20
N CYS A 64 -9.45 -4.94 7.85
CA CYS A 64 -9.21 -5.74 9.04
C CYS A 64 -9.63 -4.96 10.30
N ARG A 65 -10.11 -5.66 11.34
CA ARG A 65 -10.60 -5.05 12.60
C ARG A 65 -9.59 -4.13 13.31
N SER A 66 -8.31 -4.23 12.98
CA SER A 66 -7.24 -3.41 13.55
C SER A 66 -7.10 -2.02 12.92
N GLY A 67 -7.89 -1.70 11.89
CA GLY A 67 -7.78 -0.43 11.15
C GLY A 67 -6.83 -0.49 9.95
N ASP A 68 -6.48 -1.70 9.52
CA ASP A 68 -5.64 -1.94 8.35
C ASP A 68 -6.50 -2.43 7.17
N PHE A 69 -6.16 -2.04 5.96
CA PHE A 69 -6.86 -2.43 4.73
C PHE A 69 -6.02 -3.41 3.93
N ARG A 70 -6.64 -4.51 3.50
CA ARG A 70 -6.02 -5.47 2.60
C ARG A 70 -6.49 -5.20 1.18
N LEU A 71 -5.54 -5.05 0.28
CA LEU A 71 -5.81 -4.91 -1.15
C LEU A 71 -5.63 -6.27 -1.81
N GLU A 72 -6.66 -6.74 -2.51
CA GLU A 72 -6.58 -7.96 -3.30
C GLU A 72 -6.42 -7.62 -4.78
N PHE A 73 -5.52 -8.34 -5.44
CA PHE A 73 -5.26 -8.22 -6.88
C PHE A 73 -5.39 -9.59 -7.53
N ASP A 74 -5.52 -9.61 -8.86
CA ASP A 74 -5.53 -10.86 -9.63
C ASP A 74 -4.21 -11.63 -9.54
N GLN A 75 -3.11 -10.91 -9.34
CA GLN A 75 -1.76 -11.48 -9.36
C GLN A 75 -0.88 -10.81 -8.30
N PRO A 76 0.20 -11.48 -7.86
CA PRO A 76 1.09 -10.92 -6.85
C PRO A 76 1.90 -9.78 -7.48
N GLU A 77 1.80 -8.59 -6.89
CA GLU A 77 2.31 -7.34 -7.46
C GLU A 77 3.00 -6.48 -6.41
N VAL A 78 3.97 -5.66 -6.83
CA VAL A 78 4.64 -4.70 -5.94
C VAL A 78 3.92 -3.36 -6.02
N ILE A 79 3.23 -2.96 -4.96
CA ILE A 79 2.50 -1.70 -4.86
C ILE A 79 3.41 -0.59 -4.35
N TYR A 80 3.25 0.62 -4.88
CA TYR A 80 3.83 1.82 -4.31
C TYR A 80 2.88 2.47 -3.30
N ALA A 81 3.26 2.46 -2.03
CA ALA A 81 2.48 3.00 -0.92
C ALA A 81 3.38 3.80 0.04
N ASP A 82 3.00 5.02 0.40
CA ASP A 82 3.76 5.91 1.30
C ASP A 82 5.23 6.12 0.87
N GLY A 83 5.49 6.04 -0.44
CA GLY A 83 6.85 6.08 -1.01
C GLY A 83 7.67 4.78 -0.84
N GLN A 84 7.08 3.73 -0.28
CA GLN A 84 7.66 2.39 -0.14
C GLN A 84 7.08 1.41 -1.17
N GLN A 85 7.85 0.36 -1.47
CA GLN A 85 7.43 -0.77 -2.31
C GLN A 85 6.96 -1.93 -1.44
N LEU A 86 5.72 -2.38 -1.61
CA LEU A 86 5.10 -3.43 -0.82
C LEU A 86 4.68 -4.60 -1.72
N CYS A 87 5.08 -5.83 -1.37
CA CYS A 87 4.79 -7.02 -2.17
C CYS A 87 3.42 -7.64 -1.80
N SER A 88 2.42 -7.53 -2.66
CA SER A 88 1.17 -8.28 -2.51
C SER A 88 1.43 -9.76 -2.75
N ASP A 89 1.54 -10.54 -1.69
CA ASP A 89 1.62 -11.99 -1.82
C ASP A 89 0.21 -12.54 -2.07
N SER A 90 -0.09 -12.92 -3.31
CA SER A 90 -1.24 -13.76 -3.61
C SER A 90 -0.87 -15.20 -3.28
N CYS A 91 -0.87 -15.55 -1.98
CA CYS A 91 -0.72 -16.93 -1.57
C CYS A 91 -2.00 -17.68 -1.96
N GLN A 92 -2.09 -18.12 -3.21
CA GLN A 92 -3.06 -19.09 -3.66
C GLN A 92 -2.35 -20.44 -3.76
N PRO A 93 -2.50 -21.32 -2.76
CA PRO A 93 -2.05 -22.70 -2.92
C PRO A 93 -2.99 -23.41 -3.91
N HIS A 94 -2.41 -24.06 -4.92
CA HIS A 94 -3.07 -25.04 -5.78
C HIS A 94 -3.40 -26.30 -4.99
#